data_AF-A0A1J8Q8R6-F1
#
_entry.id   AF-A0A1J8Q8R6-F1
#
_cell.length_a   1.000
_cell.length_b   1.000
_cell.length_c   1.000
_cell.angle_alpha   90.00
_cell.angle_beta   90.00
_cell.angle_gamma   90.00
#
_symmetry.space_group_name_H-M   'P 1'
#
loop_
_entity.id
_entity.type
_entity.pdbx_description
1 polymer ?
#
loop_
_entity_poly.entity_id
_entity_poly.type
_entity_poly.pdbx_seq_one_letter_code
_entity_poly.pdbx_strand_id
1 'polypeptide(L)'
;MFTSKLDELSIDAKSYRCLTQCFGDVRFLSCRSVVLSIDSDWMDATEPYYPRDIPALIVAFSECFSPALEQLHVKIEFDYDSESILNDHRFAFGFDVIAPFLQFNHLTKLGLDWLCTSDVDDEAFKNMVQSWPLLEELRFGSGDRWLVPPSLTFTGIVHLIHHCRHLCSIDIHFAACSIDANSEPFSTTLPNETIARFFVGFSPIVDPKAVACQLHALLPNLTHVTRHKWVYDDDDREVPFDEEWNRVNEYLQVLTEGAVLREKIGELWEES
;
A
#
# COMPACT_ATOMS: atom_id res chain seq x y z
N MET A 1 -41.18 -6.96 2.39
CA MET A 1 -39.76 -7.36 2.30
C MET A 1 -38.95 -6.08 2.40
N PHE A 2 -38.39 -5.76 3.56
CA PHE A 2 -37.49 -4.62 3.71
C PHE A 2 -36.09 -5.12 3.40
N THR A 3 -35.64 -4.93 2.15
CA THR A 3 -34.23 -5.08 1.79
C THR A 3 -33.55 -3.75 2.10
N SER A 4 -33.19 -3.54 3.37
CA SER A 4 -32.34 -2.41 3.73
C SER A 4 -30.98 -2.63 3.06
N LYS A 5 -30.66 -1.78 2.08
CA LYS A 5 -29.36 -1.77 1.40
C LYS A 5 -28.35 -1.16 2.38
N LEU A 6 -27.58 -2.00 3.06
CA LEU A 6 -26.45 -1.55 3.84
C LEU A 6 -25.30 -1.33 2.87
N ASP A 7 -25.05 -0.06 2.51
CA ASP A 7 -23.99 0.31 1.57
C ASP A 7 -22.62 0.45 2.26
N GLU A 8 -22.62 0.86 3.53
CA GLU A 8 -21.43 1.10 4.34
C GLU A 8 -21.56 0.41 5.70
N LEU A 9 -20.46 -0.18 6.17
CA LEU A 9 -20.35 -0.85 7.46
C LEU A 9 -19.10 -0.38 8.19
N SER A 10 -19.26 0.04 9.44
CA SER A 10 -18.16 0.33 10.34
C SER A 10 -18.28 -0.56 11.58
N ILE A 11 -17.20 -1.26 11.93
CA ILE A 11 -17.14 -2.15 13.10
C ILE A 11 -15.93 -1.77 13.93
N ASP A 12 -16.18 -1.46 15.20
CA ASP A 12 -15.14 -1.27 16.20
C ASP A 12 -15.05 -2.53 17.07
N ALA A 13 -13.84 -3.04 17.27
CA ALA A 13 -13.59 -4.23 18.06
C ALA A 13 -12.32 -4.11 18.90
N LYS A 14 -12.26 -4.90 19.97
CA LYS A 14 -11.12 -4.92 20.89
C LYS A 14 -9.97 -5.81 20.41
N SER A 15 -10.23 -6.69 19.45
CA SER A 15 -9.21 -7.62 18.93
C SER A 15 -9.63 -8.23 17.59
N TYR A 16 -8.66 -8.78 16.86
CA TYR A 16 -8.89 -9.56 15.64
C TYR A 16 -9.83 -10.73 15.89
N ARG A 17 -9.68 -11.42 17.02
CA ARG A 17 -10.54 -12.55 17.38
C ARG A 17 -12.00 -12.12 17.55
N CYS A 18 -12.25 -10.96 18.15
CA CYS A 18 -13.59 -10.40 18.24
C CYS A 18 -14.18 -10.10 16.85
N LEU A 19 -13.40 -9.49 15.94
CA LEU A 19 -13.84 -9.26 14.56
C LEU A 19 -14.16 -10.56 13.83
N THR A 20 -13.28 -11.55 13.92
CA THR A 20 -13.49 -12.87 13.31
C THR A 20 -14.79 -13.51 13.81
N GLN A 21 -15.08 -13.41 15.11
CA GLN A 21 -16.32 -13.89 15.69
C GLN A 21 -17.55 -13.11 15.20
N CYS A 22 -17.44 -11.78 15.02
CA CYS A 22 -18.51 -10.96 14.46
C CYS A 22 -18.88 -11.37 13.02
N PHE A 23 -17.91 -11.87 12.24
CA PHE A 23 -18.14 -12.30 10.86
C PHE A 23 -18.63 -13.74 10.70
N GLY A 24 -18.45 -14.60 11.72
CA GLY A 24 -18.73 -16.04 11.63
C GLY A 24 -20.11 -16.39 11.07
N ASP A 25 -21.15 -15.67 11.50
CA ASP A 25 -22.55 -16.01 11.19
C ASP A 25 -23.31 -14.91 10.43
N VAL A 26 -22.61 -13.87 9.96
CA VAL A 26 -23.24 -12.72 9.29
C VAL A 26 -22.77 -12.65 7.83
N ARG A 27 -23.63 -12.14 6.94
CA ARG A 27 -23.32 -11.90 5.52
C ARG A 27 -23.79 -10.52 5.11
N PHE A 28 -22.89 -9.70 4.57
CA PHE A 28 -23.16 -8.33 4.13
C PHE A 28 -23.14 -8.23 2.60
N LEU A 29 -24.10 -8.90 1.95
CA LEU A 29 -24.09 -9.09 0.49
C LEU A 29 -24.29 -7.81 -0.34
N SER A 30 -24.83 -6.74 0.27
CA SER A 30 -25.05 -5.44 -0.39
C SER A 30 -24.01 -4.38 0.01
N CYS A 31 -23.11 -4.70 0.94
CA CYS A 31 -22.12 -3.77 1.45
C CYS A 31 -21.04 -3.52 0.39
N ARG A 32 -20.74 -2.24 0.17
CA ARG A 32 -19.75 -1.76 -0.79
C ARG A 32 -18.54 -1.16 -0.10
N SER A 33 -18.71 -0.59 1.08
CA SER A 33 -17.63 0.00 1.86
C SER A 33 -17.60 -0.57 3.26
N VAL A 34 -16.42 -0.99 3.71
CA VAL A 34 -16.23 -1.45 5.07
C VAL A 34 -14.99 -0.83 5.70
N VAL A 35 -15.18 -0.34 6.92
CA VAL A 35 -14.12 0.17 7.78
C VAL A 35 -14.11 -0.65 9.06
N LEU A 36 -13.00 -1.34 9.33
CA LEU A 36 -12.79 -2.06 10.57
C LEU A 36 -11.84 -1.25 11.45
N SER A 37 -12.21 -0.98 12.69
CA SER A 37 -11.32 -0.33 13.65
C SER A 37 -11.00 -1.30 14.77
N ILE A 38 -9.71 -1.44 15.08
CA ILE A 38 -9.26 -2.15 16.27
C ILE A 38 -8.66 -1.12 17.21
N ASP A 39 -9.34 -0.90 18.33
CA ASP A 39 -8.96 0.10 19.33
C ASP A 39 -7.94 -0.50 20.31
N SER A 40 -6.74 0.08 20.35
CA SER A 40 -5.63 -0.37 21.18
C SER A 40 -5.70 0.10 22.63
N ASP A 41 -6.52 1.11 22.95
CA ASP A 41 -6.75 1.55 24.33
C ASP A 41 -7.38 0.43 25.19
N TRP A 42 -7.93 -0.59 24.54
CA TRP A 42 -8.58 -1.75 25.16
C TRP A 42 -7.74 -3.03 25.09
N MET A 43 -6.57 -2.98 24.45
CA MET A 43 -5.65 -4.12 24.42
C MET A 43 -5.02 -4.23 25.80
N ASP A 44 -5.31 -5.35 26.49
CA ASP A 44 -4.58 -5.71 27.69
C ASP A 44 -3.11 -5.85 27.30
N ALA A 45 -2.20 -5.11 27.94
CA ALA A 45 -0.75 -5.21 27.69
C ALA A 45 -0.21 -6.64 27.88
N THR A 46 -1.00 -7.53 28.47
CA THR A 46 -0.69 -8.95 28.66
C THR A 46 -1.27 -9.89 27.59
N GLU A 47 -2.13 -9.41 26.67
CA GLU A 47 -2.68 -10.18 25.56
C GLU A 47 -1.97 -9.77 24.26
N PRO A 48 -0.83 -10.41 23.91
CA PRO A 48 -0.03 -9.99 22.77
C PRO A 48 -0.80 -10.16 21.47
N TYR A 49 -0.55 -9.28 20.51
CA TYR A 49 -0.91 -9.47 19.12
C TYR A 49 -0.48 -10.87 18.65
N TYR A 50 -1.46 -11.73 18.37
CA TYR A 50 -1.22 -13.08 17.88
C TYR A 50 -1.31 -13.05 16.34
N PRO A 51 -0.17 -13.17 15.62
CA PRO A 51 -0.18 -13.18 14.15
C PRO A 51 -1.04 -14.32 13.58
N ARG A 52 -1.34 -15.33 14.41
CA ARG A 52 -2.19 -16.49 14.06
C ARG A 52 -3.66 -16.13 13.85
N ASP A 53 -4.16 -15.02 14.40
CA ASP A 53 -5.57 -14.65 14.28
C ASP A 53 -5.87 -13.96 12.94
N ILE A 54 -4.84 -13.42 12.28
CA ILE A 54 -4.98 -12.64 11.04
C ILE A 54 -5.47 -13.47 9.86
N PRO A 55 -4.88 -14.65 9.55
CA PRO A 55 -5.40 -15.48 8.47
C PRO A 55 -6.87 -15.85 8.68
N ALA A 56 -7.26 -16.16 9.93
CA ALA A 56 -8.65 -16.49 10.25
C ALA A 56 -9.59 -15.29 10.05
N LEU A 57 -9.16 -14.07 10.42
CA LEU A 57 -9.92 -12.85 10.14
C LEU A 57 -10.10 -12.64 8.64
N ILE A 58 -9.03 -12.75 7.86
CA ILE A 58 -9.08 -12.50 6.40
C ILE A 58 -10.02 -13.50 5.73
N VAL A 59 -9.96 -14.79 6.11
CA VAL A 59 -10.89 -15.80 5.61
C VAL A 59 -12.33 -15.46 6.00
N ALA A 60 -12.60 -15.20 7.29
CA ALA A 60 -13.94 -14.89 7.76
C ALA A 60 -14.52 -13.64 7.06
N PHE A 61 -13.69 -12.62 6.85
CA PHE A 61 -14.06 -11.44 6.09
C PHE A 61 -14.41 -11.80 4.64
N SER A 62 -13.54 -12.56 3.97
CA SER A 62 -13.72 -12.96 2.58
C SER A 62 -15.03 -13.73 2.35
N GLU A 63 -15.49 -14.48 3.36
CA GLU A 63 -16.76 -15.19 3.31
C GLU A 63 -17.96 -14.30 3.66
N CYS A 64 -17.72 -13.21 4.41
CA CYS A 64 -18.75 -12.32 4.93
C CYS A 64 -19.27 -11.33 3.88
N PHE A 65 -18.40 -10.88 2.98
CA PHE A 65 -18.71 -9.84 1.99
C PHE A 65 -18.87 -10.40 0.57
N SER A 66 -19.61 -9.65 -0.25
CA SER A 66 -19.81 -9.96 -1.66
C SER A 66 -18.60 -9.51 -2.50
N PRO A 67 -18.32 -10.17 -3.64
CA PRO A 67 -17.41 -9.66 -4.69
C PRO A 67 -17.70 -8.23 -5.18
N ALA A 68 -18.87 -7.68 -4.86
CA ALA A 68 -19.25 -6.29 -5.13
C ALA A 68 -18.64 -5.25 -4.16
N LEU A 69 -17.78 -5.67 -3.23
CA LEU A 69 -17.10 -4.75 -2.32
C LEU A 69 -16.17 -3.82 -3.11
N GLU A 70 -16.29 -2.51 -2.83
CA GLU A 70 -15.55 -1.44 -3.49
C GLU A 70 -14.46 -0.87 -2.57
N GLN A 71 -14.69 -0.82 -1.25
CA GLN A 71 -13.77 -0.22 -0.30
C GLN A 71 -13.57 -1.13 0.91
N LEU A 72 -12.30 -1.41 1.21
CA LEU A 72 -11.86 -2.09 2.42
C LEU A 72 -10.79 -1.25 3.08
N HIS A 73 -11.03 -0.82 4.31
CA HIS A 73 -10.02 -0.20 5.15
C HIS A 73 -10.04 -0.80 6.55
N VAL A 74 -8.87 -1.11 7.07
CA VAL A 74 -8.70 -1.59 8.44
C VAL A 74 -7.81 -0.59 9.15
N LYS A 75 -8.36 0.10 10.15
CA LYS A 75 -7.68 1.05 11.00
C LYS A 75 -7.22 0.34 12.24
N ILE A 76 -5.92 0.38 12.48
CA ILE A 76 -5.33 -0.19 13.67
C ILE A 76 -4.37 0.85 14.21
N GLU A 77 -4.62 1.26 15.43
CA GLU A 77 -3.73 2.18 16.15
C GLU A 77 -2.79 1.31 16.96
N PHE A 78 -1.63 0.96 16.44
CA PHE A 78 -0.63 0.25 17.23
C PHE A 78 0.26 1.24 17.99
N ASP A 79 0.40 1.04 19.29
CA ASP A 79 1.41 1.70 20.13
C ASP A 79 2.63 0.79 20.31
N TYR A 80 3.16 0.24 19.22
CA TYR A 80 4.36 -0.60 19.28
C TYR A 80 5.61 0.22 19.02
N ASP A 81 6.16 0.78 20.10
CA ASP A 81 7.54 1.27 20.12
C ASP A 81 8.57 0.13 20.26
N SER A 82 8.11 -1.12 20.42
CA SER A 82 9.00 -2.28 20.59
C SER A 82 9.59 -2.77 19.28
N GLU A 83 10.83 -2.36 18.99
CA GLU A 83 11.62 -2.78 17.82
C GLU A 83 11.67 -4.31 17.63
N SER A 84 11.60 -5.09 18.72
CA SER A 84 11.60 -6.55 18.66
C SER A 84 10.40 -7.13 17.90
N ILE A 85 9.26 -6.46 17.91
CA ILE A 85 8.05 -6.87 17.16
C ILE A 85 8.18 -6.44 15.70
N LEU A 86 8.65 -5.20 15.46
CA LEU A 86 8.81 -4.66 14.12
C LEU A 86 9.82 -5.43 13.26
N ASN A 87 10.74 -6.16 13.89
CA ASN A 87 11.75 -7.01 13.25
C ASN A 87 11.41 -8.52 13.29
N ASP A 88 10.23 -8.91 13.76
CA ASP A 88 9.86 -10.33 13.89
C ASP A 88 9.17 -10.83 12.61
N HIS A 89 9.89 -11.69 11.87
CA HIS A 89 9.41 -12.32 10.64
C HIS A 89 8.12 -13.12 10.79
N ARG A 90 7.72 -13.52 12.00
CA ARG A 90 6.43 -14.22 12.21
C ARG A 90 5.21 -13.35 11.88
N PHE A 91 5.40 -12.04 11.77
CA PHE A 91 4.37 -11.10 11.34
C PHE A 91 4.38 -10.85 9.84
N ALA A 92 5.43 -11.27 9.12
CA ALA A 92 5.48 -11.17 7.67
C ALA A 92 4.52 -12.17 7.05
N PHE A 93 3.56 -11.65 6.27
CA PHE A 93 2.54 -12.42 5.60
C PHE A 93 2.80 -12.44 4.10
N GLY A 94 2.70 -13.63 3.52
CA GLY A 94 2.82 -13.85 2.09
C GLY A 94 1.47 -13.82 1.37
N PHE A 95 1.51 -14.26 0.10
CA PHE A 95 0.36 -14.31 -0.79
C PHE A 95 -0.82 -15.14 -0.24
N ASP A 96 -0.54 -16.26 0.43
CA ASP A 96 -1.54 -17.20 0.92
C ASP A 96 -2.53 -16.56 1.90
N VAL A 97 -2.04 -15.63 2.71
CA VAL A 97 -2.86 -14.88 3.67
C VAL A 97 -3.75 -13.86 2.97
N ILE A 98 -3.30 -13.26 1.87
CA ILE A 98 -4.02 -12.18 1.17
C ILE A 98 -4.91 -12.71 0.04
N ALA A 99 -4.63 -13.93 -0.46
CA ALA A 99 -5.37 -14.59 -1.55
C ALA A 99 -6.91 -14.60 -1.38
N PRO A 100 -7.50 -14.68 -0.17
CA PRO A 100 -8.95 -14.61 -0.01
C PRO A 100 -9.58 -13.28 -0.48
N PHE A 101 -8.82 -12.19 -0.56
CA PHE A 101 -9.29 -10.89 -1.04
C PHE A 101 -9.31 -10.75 -2.57
N LEU A 102 -8.74 -11.71 -3.30
CA LEU A 102 -8.70 -11.66 -4.78
C LEU A 102 -10.08 -11.75 -5.44
N GLN A 103 -11.10 -12.22 -4.70
CA GLN A 103 -12.47 -12.27 -5.22
C GLN A 103 -13.12 -10.88 -5.37
N PHE A 104 -12.59 -9.84 -4.69
CA PHE A 104 -13.16 -8.49 -4.69
C PHE A 104 -12.65 -7.67 -5.87
N ASN A 105 -13.10 -8.02 -7.07
CA ASN A 105 -12.65 -7.39 -8.32
C ASN A 105 -13.17 -5.97 -8.57
N HIS A 106 -14.07 -5.48 -7.71
CA HIS A 106 -14.59 -4.10 -7.75
C HIS A 106 -13.89 -3.15 -6.77
N LEU A 107 -12.81 -3.59 -6.10
CA LEU A 107 -12.09 -2.75 -5.16
C LEU A 107 -11.53 -1.50 -5.86
N THR A 108 -11.92 -0.34 -5.34
CA THR A 108 -11.37 0.98 -5.64
C THR A 108 -10.46 1.46 -4.53
N LYS A 109 -10.71 1.06 -3.27
CA LYS A 109 -9.84 1.38 -2.13
C LYS A 109 -9.51 0.14 -1.32
N LEU A 110 -8.23 -0.14 -1.14
CA LEU A 110 -7.74 -1.28 -0.37
C LEU A 110 -6.67 -0.86 0.63
N GLY A 111 -6.99 -0.99 1.92
CA GLY A 111 -6.09 -0.76 3.05
C GLY A 111 -5.65 -2.05 3.73
N LEU A 112 -4.40 -2.44 3.45
CA LEU A 112 -3.65 -3.56 4.07
C LEU A 112 -2.36 -3.03 4.73
N ASP A 113 -2.36 -1.77 5.14
CA ASP A 113 -1.26 -1.08 5.81
C ASP A 113 -0.91 -1.66 7.19
N TRP A 114 -1.88 -2.31 7.83
CA TRP A 114 -1.75 -3.01 9.11
C TRP A 114 -1.07 -4.40 9.05
N LEU A 115 -0.81 -4.93 7.85
CA LEU A 115 -0.12 -6.20 7.67
C LEU A 115 1.37 -5.95 7.42
N CYS A 116 2.27 -6.79 7.93
CA CYS A 116 3.63 -6.81 7.39
C CYS A 116 3.61 -7.64 6.10
N THR A 117 3.71 -7.00 4.94
CA THR A 117 3.63 -7.67 3.62
C THR A 117 5.01 -8.02 3.06
N SER A 118 6.03 -8.13 3.91
CA SER A 118 7.42 -8.29 3.48
C SER A 118 7.71 -9.62 2.77
N ASP A 119 6.86 -10.64 2.95
CA ASP A 119 6.97 -11.95 2.30
C ASP A 119 6.20 -12.02 0.95
N VAL A 120 5.63 -10.90 0.49
CA VAL A 120 5.00 -10.80 -0.83
C VAL A 120 6.06 -10.35 -1.85
N ASP A 121 6.38 -11.23 -2.80
CA ASP A 121 7.28 -10.92 -3.91
C ASP A 121 6.56 -10.32 -5.13
N ASP A 122 7.32 -9.98 -6.18
CA ASP A 122 6.78 -9.34 -7.38
C ASP A 122 5.75 -10.19 -8.15
N GLU A 123 5.93 -11.51 -8.22
CA GLU A 123 4.99 -12.40 -8.95
C GLU A 123 3.71 -12.62 -8.14
N ALA A 124 3.82 -12.79 -6.82
CA ALA A 124 2.68 -12.81 -5.93
C ALA A 124 1.89 -11.50 -6.04
N PHE A 125 2.57 -10.36 -5.94
CA PHE A 125 1.94 -9.05 -6.00
C PHE A 125 1.28 -8.78 -7.35
N LYS A 126 1.91 -9.18 -8.46
CA LYS A 126 1.31 -9.14 -9.80
C LYS A 126 -0.02 -9.89 -9.88
N ASN A 127 -0.08 -11.12 -9.34
CA ASN A 127 -1.34 -11.88 -9.29
C ASN A 127 -2.43 -11.15 -8.50
N MET A 128 -2.02 -10.43 -7.43
CA MET A 128 -2.93 -9.64 -6.60
C MET A 128 -3.50 -8.44 -7.36
N VAL A 129 -2.64 -7.59 -7.92
CA VAL A 129 -3.08 -6.36 -8.61
C VAL A 129 -3.85 -6.64 -9.90
N GLN A 130 -3.61 -7.79 -10.56
CA GLN A 130 -4.45 -8.26 -11.67
C GLN A 130 -5.89 -8.56 -11.28
N SER A 131 -6.12 -8.92 -10.01
CA SER A 131 -7.45 -9.18 -9.47
C SER A 131 -8.19 -7.91 -9.09
N TRP A 132 -7.49 -6.76 -9.00
CA TRP A 132 -8.05 -5.48 -8.54
C TRP A 132 -7.80 -4.34 -9.56
N PRO A 133 -8.26 -4.48 -10.81
CA PRO A 133 -7.94 -3.53 -11.89
C PRO A 133 -8.55 -2.12 -11.68
N LEU A 134 -9.55 -2.00 -10.81
CA LEU A 134 -10.27 -0.75 -10.53
C LEU A 134 -9.68 0.05 -9.36
N LEU A 135 -8.54 -0.36 -8.81
CA LEU A 135 -7.93 0.34 -7.68
C LEU A 135 -7.58 1.79 -8.01
N GLU A 136 -8.04 2.67 -7.13
CA GLU A 136 -7.74 4.11 -7.06
C GLU A 136 -6.77 4.40 -5.90
N GLU A 137 -6.95 3.72 -4.77
CA GLU A 137 -6.11 3.87 -3.58
C GLU A 137 -5.65 2.50 -3.06
N LEU A 138 -4.33 2.34 -2.91
CA LEU A 138 -3.74 1.15 -2.31
C LEU A 138 -2.86 1.55 -1.13
N ARG A 139 -3.10 0.93 0.03
CA ARG A 139 -2.15 0.91 1.15
C ARG A 139 -1.74 -0.52 1.44
N PHE A 140 -0.45 -0.80 1.44
CA PHE A 140 0.09 -2.16 1.43
C PHE A 140 1.35 -2.25 2.29
N GLY A 141 1.17 -2.75 3.51
CA GLY A 141 2.24 -2.96 4.50
C GLY A 141 3.08 -1.75 4.87
N SER A 142 2.49 -0.57 4.73
CA SER A 142 3.14 0.73 4.97
C SER A 142 2.65 1.42 6.24
N GLY A 143 1.71 0.85 6.99
CA GLY A 143 1.09 1.49 8.16
C GLY A 143 2.02 1.53 9.35
N ASP A 144 2.69 0.41 9.62
CA ASP A 144 3.68 0.33 10.69
C ASP A 144 5.11 0.51 10.18
N ARG A 145 6.02 0.73 11.13
CA ARG A 145 7.46 0.91 10.93
C ARG A 145 8.19 -0.44 10.81
N TRP A 146 7.64 -1.37 10.03
CA TRP A 146 8.22 -2.72 9.86
C TRP A 146 9.69 -2.63 9.46
N LEU A 147 10.54 -3.31 10.22
CA LEU A 147 11.99 -3.41 9.98
C LEU A 147 12.34 -4.67 9.19
N VAL A 148 11.37 -5.57 8.98
CA VAL A 148 11.51 -6.75 8.12
C VAL A 148 11.66 -6.29 6.65
N PRO A 149 12.78 -6.58 5.98
CA PRO A 149 13.01 -6.13 4.62
C PRO A 149 11.96 -6.66 3.63
N PRO A 150 11.44 -5.82 2.73
CA PRO A 150 10.43 -6.25 1.76
C PRO A 150 11.04 -7.11 0.65
N SER A 151 10.33 -8.18 0.27
CA SER A 151 10.63 -8.99 -0.92
C SER A 151 10.16 -8.34 -2.21
N LEU A 152 9.14 -7.48 -2.11
CA LEU A 152 8.62 -6.69 -3.22
C LEU A 152 9.68 -5.72 -3.72
N THR A 153 9.85 -5.61 -5.04
CA THR A 153 10.81 -4.70 -5.66
C THR A 153 10.12 -3.62 -6.49
N PHE A 154 10.92 -2.79 -7.16
CA PHE A 154 10.41 -1.82 -8.13
C PHE A 154 9.60 -2.51 -9.25
N THR A 155 9.89 -3.78 -9.60
CA THR A 155 9.11 -4.55 -10.59
C THR A 155 7.65 -4.69 -10.17
N GLY A 156 7.39 -4.96 -8.89
CA GLY A 156 6.04 -4.99 -8.32
C GLY A 156 5.29 -3.66 -8.49
N ILE A 157 5.99 -2.53 -8.32
CA ILE A 157 5.42 -1.19 -8.56
C ILE A 157 5.05 -1.01 -10.03
N VAL A 158 5.87 -1.50 -10.96
CA VAL A 158 5.54 -1.49 -12.39
C VAL A 158 4.28 -2.32 -12.65
N HIS A 159 4.16 -3.52 -12.08
CA HIS A 159 2.96 -4.35 -12.22
C HIS A 159 1.71 -3.65 -11.70
N LEU A 160 1.80 -2.96 -10.56
CA LEU A 160 0.69 -2.17 -10.01
C LEU A 160 0.26 -1.07 -10.97
N ILE A 161 1.19 -0.27 -11.50
CA ILE A 161 0.89 0.82 -12.43
C ILE A 161 0.36 0.29 -13.78
N HIS A 162 0.86 -0.87 -14.20
CA HIS A 162 0.43 -1.54 -15.43
C HIS A 162 -1.02 -2.02 -15.35
N HIS A 163 -1.39 -2.67 -14.24
CA HIS A 163 -2.69 -3.32 -14.09
C HIS A 163 -3.77 -2.42 -13.47
N CYS A 164 -3.41 -1.47 -12.60
CA CYS A 164 -4.35 -0.57 -11.91
C CYS A 164 -4.26 0.84 -12.50
N ARG A 165 -4.97 1.07 -13.60
CA ARG A 165 -4.88 2.33 -14.37
C ARG A 165 -5.60 3.53 -13.75
N HIS A 166 -6.46 3.28 -12.77
CA HIS A 166 -7.22 4.32 -12.05
C HIS A 166 -6.52 4.82 -10.79
N LEU A 167 -5.34 4.26 -10.49
CA LEU A 167 -4.60 4.53 -9.27
C LEU A 167 -4.22 6.00 -9.16
N CYS A 168 -4.43 6.60 -8.00
CA CYS A 168 -4.12 8.00 -7.69
C CYS A 168 -3.34 8.17 -6.37
N SER A 169 -3.40 7.17 -5.47
CA SER A 169 -2.63 7.13 -4.22
C SER A 169 -2.03 5.75 -3.99
N ILE A 170 -0.75 5.72 -3.61
CA ILE A 170 0.00 4.52 -3.27
C ILE A 170 0.70 4.73 -1.93
N ASP A 171 0.43 3.87 -0.95
CA ASP A 171 1.20 3.79 0.29
C ASP A 171 1.79 2.37 0.38
N ILE A 172 3.07 2.16 0.07
CA ILE A 172 3.66 0.81 -0.05
C ILE A 172 5.10 0.74 0.44
N HIS A 173 5.47 -0.40 1.02
CA HIS A 173 6.84 -0.72 1.42
C HIS A 173 7.48 -1.70 0.41
N PHE A 174 8.61 -1.33 -0.21
CA PHE A 174 9.27 -2.14 -1.23
C PHE A 174 10.78 -1.88 -1.29
N ALA A 175 11.53 -2.78 -1.92
CA ALA A 175 12.95 -2.60 -2.21
C ALA A 175 13.14 -1.76 -3.48
N ALA A 176 13.54 -0.50 -3.31
CA ALA A 176 13.78 0.46 -4.38
C ALA A 176 15.16 0.23 -5.02
N CYS A 177 15.23 -0.83 -5.81
CA CYS A 177 16.35 -1.14 -6.70
C CYS A 177 15.97 -0.75 -8.13
N SER A 178 16.88 -0.11 -8.85
CA SER A 178 16.62 0.24 -10.25
C SER A 178 16.52 -0.99 -11.12
N ILE A 179 15.56 -1.01 -12.05
CA ILE A 179 15.39 -2.08 -13.04
C ILE A 179 15.83 -1.62 -14.44
N ASP A 180 16.03 -2.54 -15.38
CA ASP A 180 16.32 -2.19 -16.77
C ASP A 180 15.06 -1.60 -17.43
N ALA A 181 15.11 -0.32 -17.79
CA ALA A 181 13.99 0.39 -18.42
C ALA A 181 13.61 -0.18 -19.81
N ASN A 182 14.48 -0.98 -20.44
CA ASN A 182 14.17 -1.64 -21.70
C ASN A 182 13.50 -3.01 -21.51
N SER A 183 13.49 -3.53 -20.28
CA SER A 183 12.92 -4.84 -19.97
C SER A 183 11.41 -4.74 -19.68
N GLU A 184 10.69 -5.81 -20.01
CA GLU A 184 9.31 -5.96 -19.54
C GLU A 184 9.32 -6.31 -18.03
N PRO A 185 8.37 -5.77 -17.24
CA PRO A 185 7.19 -5.02 -17.66
C PRO A 185 7.38 -3.51 -17.86
N PHE A 186 8.57 -2.94 -17.58
CA PHE A 186 8.76 -1.48 -17.61
C PHE A 186 8.54 -0.89 -19.00
N SER A 187 9.16 -1.47 -20.03
CA SER A 187 9.12 -0.94 -21.40
C SER A 187 7.73 -0.94 -22.03
N THR A 188 6.81 -1.77 -21.54
CA THR A 188 5.42 -1.88 -22.00
C THR A 188 4.43 -1.16 -21.09
N THR A 189 4.88 -0.62 -19.96
CA THR A 189 4.02 0.09 -19.01
C THR A 189 3.82 1.53 -19.41
N LEU A 190 2.56 1.91 -19.60
CA LEU A 190 2.20 3.29 -19.89
C LEU A 190 2.34 4.15 -18.62
N PRO A 191 2.85 5.39 -18.74
CA PRO A 191 2.87 6.33 -17.62
C PRO A 191 1.48 6.53 -17.02
N ASN A 192 1.39 6.72 -15.71
CA ASN A 192 0.19 7.07 -14.98
C ASN A 192 0.32 8.51 -14.48
N GLU A 193 -0.52 9.38 -15.02
CA GLU A 193 -0.54 10.81 -14.73
C GLU A 193 -1.44 11.18 -13.53
N THR A 194 -2.23 10.23 -13.02
CA THR A 194 -3.19 10.47 -11.94
C THR A 194 -2.59 10.29 -10.55
N ILE A 195 -1.47 9.57 -10.43
CA ILE A 195 -0.79 9.37 -9.15
C ILE A 195 -0.12 10.66 -8.69
N ALA A 196 -0.67 11.24 -7.63
CA ALA A 196 -0.16 12.45 -7.00
C ALA A 196 0.41 12.18 -5.60
N ARG A 197 0.03 11.07 -4.97
CA ARG A 197 0.49 10.69 -3.63
C ARG A 197 1.19 9.33 -3.69
N PHE A 198 2.46 9.32 -3.29
CA PHE A 198 3.25 8.11 -3.13
C PHE A 198 3.95 8.16 -1.76
N PHE A 199 3.55 7.27 -0.86
CA PHE A 199 4.20 7.03 0.43
C PHE A 199 5.01 5.73 0.39
N VAL A 200 6.29 5.77 0.78
CA VAL A 200 7.24 4.66 0.64
C VAL A 200 7.60 3.98 1.97
N GLY A 201 7.06 4.42 3.11
CA GLY A 201 7.40 3.85 4.42
C GLY A 201 8.93 3.85 4.69
N PHE A 202 9.47 2.73 5.17
CA PHE A 202 10.91 2.50 5.37
C PHE A 202 11.56 1.69 4.23
N SER A 203 11.15 1.96 2.99
CA SER A 203 11.66 1.28 1.81
C SER A 203 13.18 1.42 1.65
N PRO A 204 13.93 0.32 1.61
CA PRO A 204 15.36 0.37 1.31
C PRO A 204 15.57 0.83 -0.14
N ILE A 205 16.60 1.64 -0.35
CA ILE A 205 16.91 2.24 -1.65
C ILE A 205 18.41 2.22 -1.92
N VAL A 206 18.79 1.89 -3.16
CA VAL A 206 20.19 1.74 -3.56
C VAL A 206 20.69 2.93 -4.38
N ASP A 207 19.96 3.32 -5.43
CA ASP A 207 20.32 4.44 -6.31
C ASP A 207 19.18 5.45 -6.37
N PRO A 208 19.21 6.51 -5.54
CA PRO A 208 18.19 7.55 -5.53
C PRO A 208 17.94 8.20 -6.89
N LYS A 209 19.00 8.37 -7.69
CA LYS A 209 18.89 9.04 -8.99
C LYS A 209 18.19 8.13 -10.00
N ALA A 210 18.60 6.87 -10.10
CA ALA A 210 17.97 5.92 -11.01
C ALA A 210 16.50 5.70 -10.63
N VAL A 211 16.21 5.54 -9.33
CA VAL A 211 14.83 5.41 -8.82
C VAL A 211 14.00 6.64 -9.16
N ALA A 212 14.51 7.87 -8.94
CA ALA A 212 13.80 9.10 -9.29
C ALA A 212 13.50 9.19 -10.80
N CYS A 213 14.45 8.82 -11.66
CA CYS A 213 14.23 8.77 -13.11
C CYS A 213 13.13 7.77 -13.49
N GLN A 214 13.10 6.59 -12.87
CA GLN A 214 12.10 5.56 -13.15
C GLN A 214 10.73 5.93 -12.62
N LEU A 215 10.66 6.52 -11.43
CA LEU A 215 9.43 7.09 -10.88
C LEU A 215 8.90 8.19 -11.79
N HIS A 216 9.73 9.13 -12.22
CA HIS A 216 9.29 10.21 -13.12
C HIS A 216 8.84 9.69 -14.49
N ALA A 217 9.50 8.66 -15.03
CA ALA A 217 9.11 8.06 -16.30
C ALA A 217 7.73 7.37 -16.22
N LEU A 218 7.43 6.70 -15.10
CA LEU A 218 6.14 6.03 -14.90
C LEU A 218 5.06 6.97 -14.35
N LEU A 219 5.44 7.97 -13.55
CA LEU A 219 4.57 8.85 -12.77
C LEU A 219 4.98 10.31 -13.02
N PRO A 220 4.75 10.86 -14.23
CA PRO A 220 5.30 12.16 -14.63
C PRO A 220 4.81 13.34 -13.78
N ASN A 221 3.62 13.20 -13.17
CA ASN A 221 3.03 14.23 -12.29
C ASN A 221 3.42 14.06 -10.81
N LEU A 222 4.19 13.04 -10.47
CA LEU A 222 4.68 12.85 -9.10
C LEU A 222 5.79 13.87 -8.81
N THR A 223 5.51 14.79 -7.89
CA THR A 223 6.44 15.88 -7.51
C THR A 223 7.32 15.52 -6.33
N HIS A 224 6.83 14.66 -5.44
CA HIS A 224 7.54 14.22 -4.25
C HIS A 224 6.98 12.89 -3.75
N VAL A 225 7.83 12.15 -3.04
CA VAL A 225 7.45 10.99 -2.25
C VAL A 225 7.46 11.33 -0.76
N THR A 226 6.59 10.67 -0.01
CA THR A 226 6.47 10.80 1.44
C THR A 226 6.93 9.51 2.13
N ARG A 227 7.34 9.59 3.39
CA ARG A 227 7.85 8.45 4.17
C ARG A 227 7.55 8.63 5.65
N HIS A 228 7.74 7.56 6.42
CA HIS A 228 7.60 7.60 7.87
C HIS A 228 8.60 8.59 8.48
N LYS A 229 8.16 9.31 9.50
CA LYS A 229 9.01 10.13 10.37
C LYS A 229 8.82 9.65 11.81
N TRP A 230 9.86 9.74 12.62
CA TRP A 230 9.70 9.61 14.07
C TRP A 230 8.90 10.83 14.56
N VAL A 231 7.83 10.59 15.31
CA VAL A 231 6.82 11.62 15.65
C VAL A 231 7.17 12.36 16.95
N TYR A 232 8.08 11.80 17.75
CA TYR A 232 8.49 12.39 19.02
C TYR A 232 9.84 13.09 18.87
N ASP A 233 9.89 14.37 19.22
CA ASP A 233 11.10 15.22 19.14
C ASP A 233 12.26 14.72 20.02
N ASP A 234 12.00 13.80 20.97
CA ASP A 234 12.99 13.14 21.83
C ASP A 234 13.48 11.78 21.30
N ASP A 235 12.97 11.34 20.13
CA ASP A 235 13.39 10.10 19.50
C ASP A 235 14.57 10.34 18.55
N ASP A 236 15.78 10.28 19.11
CA ASP A 236 17.07 10.44 18.39
C ASP A 236 17.36 9.31 17.37
N ARG A 237 16.42 8.39 17.13
CA ARG A 237 16.60 7.31 16.16
C ARG A 237 16.75 7.86 14.75
N GLU A 238 17.76 7.37 14.05
CA GLU A 238 17.93 7.66 12.63
C GLU A 238 16.75 7.06 11.85
N VAL A 239 16.08 7.87 11.03
CA VAL A 239 15.06 7.36 10.09
C VAL A 239 15.80 6.60 8.99
N PRO A 240 15.54 5.30 8.79
CA PRO A 240 16.21 4.54 7.74
C PRO A 240 16.00 5.18 6.36
N PHE A 241 17.08 5.32 5.60
CA PHE A 241 17.09 5.82 4.22
C PHE A 241 16.59 7.26 4.03
N ASP A 242 16.61 8.09 5.08
CA ASP A 242 16.07 9.45 5.03
C ASP A 242 16.78 10.33 3.98
N GLU A 243 18.11 10.33 3.99
CA GLU A 243 18.94 11.10 3.06
C GLU A 243 18.73 10.67 1.62
N GLU A 244 18.63 9.36 1.38
CA GLU A 244 18.43 8.78 0.07
C GLU A 244 17.07 9.18 -0.52
N TRP A 245 16.00 9.09 0.27
CA TRP A 245 14.67 9.51 -0.19
C TRP A 245 14.54 11.04 -0.29
N ASN A 246 15.33 11.82 0.48
CA ASN A 246 15.46 13.27 0.25
C ASN A 246 16.06 13.56 -1.13
N ARG A 247 17.14 12.85 -1.51
CA ARG A 247 17.74 12.98 -2.84
C ARG A 247 16.77 12.59 -3.96
N VAL A 248 15.92 11.57 -3.77
CA VAL A 248 14.86 11.25 -4.73
C VAL A 248 13.96 12.46 -4.97
N ASN A 249 13.51 13.13 -3.90
CA ASN A 249 12.66 14.33 -4.00
C ASN A 249 13.36 15.49 -4.73
N GLU A 250 14.64 15.72 -4.44
CA GLU A 250 15.44 16.72 -5.16
C GLU A 250 15.51 16.41 -6.66
N TYR A 251 15.74 15.15 -7.03
CA TYR A 251 15.78 14.74 -8.44
C TYR A 251 14.42 14.82 -9.12
N LEU A 252 13.34 14.41 -8.45
CA LEU A 252 11.98 14.54 -8.98
C LEU A 252 11.64 16.00 -9.29
N GLN A 253 11.97 16.93 -8.38
CA GLN A 253 11.75 18.34 -8.61
C GLN A 253 12.48 18.84 -9.88
N VAL A 254 13.77 18.51 -10.04
CA VAL A 254 14.55 18.90 -11.23
C VAL A 254 13.97 18.30 -12.52
N LEU A 255 13.54 17.04 -12.47
CA LEU A 255 12.95 16.34 -13.61
C LEU A 255 11.62 16.95 -14.04
N THR A 256 10.74 17.25 -13.08
CA THR A 256 9.45 17.91 -13.32
C THR A 256 9.63 19.32 -13.86
N GLU A 257 10.52 20.14 -13.27
CA GLU A 257 10.84 21.48 -13.78
C GLU A 257 11.39 21.42 -15.22
N GLY A 258 12.27 20.45 -15.48
CA GLY A 258 12.81 20.21 -16.82
C GLY A 258 11.75 19.78 -17.84
N ALA A 259 10.75 19.01 -17.44
CA ALA A 259 9.63 18.60 -18.30
C ALA A 259 8.75 19.79 -18.69
N VAL A 260 8.36 20.61 -17.72
CA VAL A 260 7.57 21.84 -17.95
C VAL A 260 8.28 22.81 -18.89
N LEU A 261 9.60 22.95 -18.76
CA LEU A 261 10.37 23.82 -19.66
C LEU A 261 10.37 23.31 -21.11
N ARG A 262 10.48 21.99 -21.31
CA ARG A 262 10.46 21.38 -22.65
C ARG A 262 9.12 21.55 -23.33
N GLU A 263 8.03 21.40 -22.59
CA GLU A 263 6.66 21.60 -23.10
C GLU A 263 6.45 23.04 -23.59
N LYS A 264 6.80 24.04 -22.76
CA LYS A 264 6.72 25.47 -23.14
C LYS A 264 7.54 25.82 -24.38
N ILE A 265 8.73 25.21 -24.52
CA ILE A 265 9.56 25.43 -25.71
C ILE A 265 8.90 24.80 -26.95
N GLY A 266 8.28 23.63 -26.81
CA GLY A 266 7.54 22.97 -27.89
C GLY A 266 6.37 23.82 -28.40
N GLU A 267 5.55 24.34 -27.50
CA GLU A 267 4.40 25.19 -27.83
C GLU A 267 4.80 26.45 -28.62
N LEU A 268 5.91 27.11 -28.23
CA LEU A 268 6.43 28.30 -28.92
C LEU A 268 6.84 28.03 -30.39
N TRP A 269 7.21 26.79 -30.71
CA TRP A 269 7.65 26.41 -32.06
C TRP A 269 6.48 25.98 -32.96
N GLU A 270 5.35 25.56 -32.40
CA GLU A 270 4.13 25.25 -33.15
C GLU A 270 3.32 26.50 -33.52
N GLU A 271 3.51 27.61 -32.80
CA GLU A 271 2.84 28.90 -33.05
C GLU A 271 3.59 29.85 -34.01
N SER A 272 4.77 29.47 -34.51
CA SER A 272 5.63 30.27 -35.41
C SER A 272 5.60 29.80 -36.87
#